data_AF-A0A094E533-F1
#
_entry.id   AF-A0A094E533-F1
#
_cell.length_a   1.000
_cell.length_b   1.000
_cell.length_c   1.000
_cell.angle_alpha   90.00
_cell.angle_beta   90.00
_cell.angle_gamma   90.00
#
_symmetry.space_group_name_H-M   'P 1'
#
loop_
_entity.id
_entity.type
_entity.pdbx_description
1 polymer ?
#
loop_
_entity_poly.entity_id
_entity_poly.type
_entity_poly.pdbx_seq_one_letter_code
_entity_poly.pdbx_strand_id
1 'polypeptide(L)'
;MGISKTFAAIAALSAVASATGYNPRTAVATYWGQAGGSLRSYCETADTDYIPLGFINYFPEQGNGWPGSNYASSCWAETYKAPGYKGVNNPDHNRLFNHCPEMAQDIQYCQSKGKKMLLSLGGGPATYSLTGKEDGEAFADFLWGAYGPITKDWDGPRPFDPLPGTEGFGIATVVDGFDFDIEHPDTDKSAGYIAMINRLRSYFPKGSNYLITGAPQCVVEDANMDLMIQGAEFDIIWVQYYNTPGCSARDWVKLNPNYAKTGVEAKVPAGYQFGGFSHDQWFKRLQAPGSKSKNAKLAIGILGQGSTGLPIDYAVSAAELKPLIDEYYCRENFGGFMIWDAVSAGNNKDKHGTTFQAQIKNLLLAREAKGCAAKPTSTAVTSTTSKKPTSTKEPIITGPHATGPIDSFPTKPGHWGNSTDSPTLTSTILRTTVYTVTSCAPTVTNCPLGHVTTDTITDYTTWCPGKPTITAVPTTTGGAKPTKPGKASTVYTTIIYTVTACPATVTDCPAGEKTTQVVTTTKALYTTICDESTTIKVYTTPAGTGGKPIGTGGAIPSQPPFAGGAGRVGGSLFAAAVVAVFALMM
;
A
#
# COMPACT_ATOMS: atom_id res chain seq x y z
N MET A 1 45.94 -23.48 56.98
CA MET A 1 45.12 -24.34 56.10
C MET A 1 43.66 -24.05 56.37
N GLY A 2 42.85 -23.84 55.31
CA GLY A 2 41.38 -23.82 55.40
C GLY A 2 40.72 -22.45 55.16
N ILE A 3 40.71 -21.96 53.92
CA ILE A 3 39.78 -20.91 53.48
C ILE A 3 38.54 -21.63 52.92
N SER A 4 37.40 -21.48 53.59
CA SER A 4 36.10 -21.93 53.12
C SER A 4 35.62 -21.02 51.99
N LYS A 5 35.38 -21.59 50.81
CA LYS A 5 34.74 -20.93 49.66
C LYS A 5 33.37 -21.56 49.44
N THR A 6 32.32 -20.87 49.84
CA THR A 6 30.96 -21.12 49.38
C THR A 6 30.82 -20.55 47.96
N PHE A 7 30.82 -21.44 46.96
CA PHE A 7 30.43 -21.09 45.60
C PHE A 7 28.91 -21.18 45.47
N ALA A 8 28.28 -20.02 45.22
CA ALA A 8 26.90 -19.95 44.75
C ALA A 8 26.86 -20.45 43.30
N ALA A 9 26.08 -21.50 43.04
CA ALA A 9 25.79 -21.97 41.70
C ALA A 9 24.82 -20.98 41.02
N ILE A 10 25.36 -20.08 40.21
CA ILE A 10 24.58 -19.34 39.22
C ILE A 10 24.31 -20.33 38.08
N ALA A 11 23.08 -20.81 37.98
CA ALA A 11 22.60 -21.49 36.80
C ALA A 11 22.53 -20.48 35.65
N ALA A 12 23.62 -20.39 34.89
CA ALA A 12 23.62 -19.72 33.60
C ALA A 12 22.72 -20.54 32.67
N LEU A 13 21.50 -20.06 32.43
CA LEU A 13 20.72 -20.45 31.27
C LEU A 13 21.45 -19.87 30.05
N SER A 14 22.47 -20.58 29.58
CA SER A 14 23.03 -20.33 28.27
C SER A 14 21.89 -20.55 27.28
N ALA A 15 21.39 -19.46 26.71
CA ALA A 15 20.56 -19.51 25.52
C ALA A 15 21.39 -20.20 24.44
N VAL A 16 21.19 -21.51 24.31
CA VAL A 16 21.61 -22.23 23.12
C VAL A 16 20.82 -21.58 22.01
N ALA A 17 21.49 -20.72 21.23
CA ALA A 17 21.04 -20.33 19.91
C ALA A 17 20.98 -21.62 19.10
N SER A 18 19.90 -22.36 19.29
CA SER A 18 19.59 -23.51 18.50
C SER A 18 19.39 -22.96 17.10
N ALA A 19 20.11 -23.53 16.14
CA ALA A 19 19.77 -23.42 14.73
C ALA A 19 18.42 -24.13 14.47
N THR A 20 17.38 -23.73 15.19
CA THR A 20 16.00 -24.06 14.86
C THR A 20 15.75 -23.38 13.53
N GLY A 21 15.53 -24.18 12.49
CA GLY A 21 15.23 -23.67 11.16
C GLY A 21 14.17 -22.58 11.23
N TYR A 22 14.39 -21.52 10.46
CA TYR A 22 13.46 -20.41 10.30
C TYR A 22 12.02 -20.94 10.13
N ASN A 23 11.15 -20.65 11.10
CA ASN A 23 9.73 -20.99 11.00
C ASN A 23 8.95 -19.73 10.58
N PRO A 24 8.39 -19.69 9.36
CA PRO A 24 7.63 -18.54 8.90
C PRO A 24 6.41 -18.22 9.78
N ARG A 25 5.87 -19.20 10.52
CA ARG A 25 4.73 -18.95 11.42
C ARG A 25 5.08 -18.12 12.64
N THR A 26 6.35 -18.06 13.03
CA THR A 26 6.81 -17.25 14.17
C THR A 26 7.59 -16.02 13.73
N ALA A 27 7.61 -15.74 12.44
CA ALA A 27 8.27 -14.57 11.89
C ALA A 27 7.54 -13.27 12.29
N VAL A 28 8.34 -12.25 12.57
CA VAL A 28 7.88 -10.87 12.76
C VAL A 28 8.68 -9.97 11.82
N ALA A 29 7.98 -9.26 10.94
CA ALA A 29 8.52 -8.18 10.14
C ALA A 29 8.21 -6.83 10.82
N THR A 30 9.15 -5.89 10.80
CA THR A 30 8.87 -4.50 11.22
C THR A 30 9.44 -3.54 10.19
N TYR A 31 8.59 -2.67 9.63
CA TYR A 31 9.08 -1.61 8.74
C TYR A 31 9.97 -0.65 9.51
N TRP A 32 11.01 -0.13 8.87
CA TRP A 32 11.88 0.88 9.45
C TRP A 32 12.30 1.91 8.40
N GLY A 33 12.49 3.16 8.81
CA GLY A 33 13.07 4.23 7.98
C GLY A 33 12.26 5.52 7.97
N GLN A 34 10.95 5.49 8.22
CA GLN A 34 10.12 6.71 8.13
C GLN A 34 10.05 7.56 9.41
N ALA A 35 10.43 6.99 10.55
CA ALA A 35 10.53 7.72 11.82
C ALA A 35 11.98 8.09 12.20
N GLY A 36 12.98 7.58 11.48
CA GLY A 36 14.40 7.71 11.82
C GLY A 36 14.79 6.94 13.09
N GLY A 37 15.94 7.29 13.67
CA GLY A 37 16.47 6.66 14.88
C GLY A 37 17.54 5.60 14.59
N SER A 38 17.84 4.75 15.58
CA SER A 38 18.89 3.73 15.48
C SER A 38 18.34 2.40 14.96
N LEU A 39 18.72 2.02 13.74
CA LEU A 39 18.42 0.71 13.17
C LEU A 39 19.06 -0.41 14.01
N ARG A 40 20.32 -0.23 14.47
CA ARG A 40 21.05 -1.20 15.30
C ARG A 40 20.25 -1.73 16.47
N SER A 41 19.49 -0.88 17.16
CA SER A 41 18.73 -1.28 18.35
C SER A 41 17.73 -2.41 18.10
N TYR A 42 17.07 -2.42 16.94
CA TYR A 42 16.16 -3.50 16.53
C TYR A 42 16.91 -4.75 16.10
N CYS A 43 18.20 -4.63 15.83
CA CYS A 43 19.05 -5.70 15.37
C CYS A 43 19.66 -6.53 16.51
N GLU A 44 19.65 -5.99 17.72
CA GLU A 44 20.18 -6.65 18.92
C GLU A 44 19.17 -7.58 19.60
N THR A 45 17.89 -7.47 19.27
CA THR A 45 16.83 -8.32 19.84
C THR A 45 16.41 -9.44 18.89
N ALA A 46 15.81 -10.50 19.43
CA ALA A 46 15.25 -11.61 18.64
C ALA A 46 13.79 -11.38 18.23
N ASP A 47 13.27 -10.16 18.43
CA ASP A 47 11.84 -9.84 18.29
C ASP A 47 11.41 -9.56 16.85
N THR A 48 12.37 -9.52 15.93
CA THR A 48 12.16 -9.17 14.53
C THR A 48 13.10 -9.98 13.65
N ASP A 49 12.53 -10.60 12.63
CA ASP A 49 13.22 -11.47 11.69
C ASP A 49 13.43 -10.77 10.33
N TYR A 50 12.48 -9.91 9.93
CA TYR A 50 12.51 -9.14 8.68
C TYR A 50 12.44 -7.64 8.95
N ILE A 51 13.24 -6.86 8.23
CA ILE A 51 13.19 -5.40 8.27
C ILE A 51 13.11 -4.86 6.85
N PRO A 52 11.88 -4.57 6.35
CA PRO A 52 11.69 -3.73 5.17
C PRO A 52 12.14 -2.29 5.45
N LEU A 53 13.10 -1.82 4.66
CA LEU A 53 13.69 -0.49 4.74
C LEU A 53 12.91 0.43 3.82
N GLY A 54 12.06 1.27 4.40
CA GLY A 54 11.21 2.21 3.69
C GLY A 54 11.85 3.59 3.58
N PHE A 55 12.05 4.17 2.39
CA PHE A 55 11.67 3.64 1.06
C PHE A 55 12.52 4.16 -0.10
N ILE A 56 12.45 3.41 -1.21
CA ILE A 56 12.53 3.94 -2.57
C ILE A 56 11.16 4.48 -2.98
N ASN A 57 10.96 5.80 -2.91
CA ASN A 57 9.65 6.44 -3.06
C ASN A 57 9.50 7.35 -4.30
N TYR A 58 10.51 7.38 -5.18
CA TYR A 58 10.39 7.87 -6.55
C TYR A 58 10.93 6.81 -7.48
N PHE A 59 10.23 6.52 -8.58
CA PHE A 59 10.70 5.58 -9.59
C PHE A 59 11.42 6.31 -10.72
N PRO A 60 12.18 5.61 -11.58
CA PRO A 60 13.10 6.25 -12.54
C PRO A 60 12.48 7.37 -13.39
N GLU A 61 11.21 7.23 -13.79
CA GLU A 61 10.48 8.24 -14.56
C GLU A 61 10.19 9.51 -13.74
N GLN A 62 9.73 9.38 -12.50
CA GLN A 62 9.43 10.52 -11.63
C GLN A 62 10.70 11.13 -11.01
N GLY A 63 11.76 10.33 -10.94
CA GLY A 63 13.12 10.79 -10.67
C GLY A 63 13.77 11.42 -11.89
N ASN A 64 15.07 11.21 -12.03
CA ASN A 64 15.85 11.72 -13.15
C ASN A 64 16.58 10.57 -13.87
N GLY A 65 15.85 9.48 -14.14
CA GLY A 65 16.39 8.25 -14.72
C GLY A 65 16.93 7.26 -13.68
N TRP A 66 17.24 7.72 -12.47
CA TRP A 66 17.46 6.89 -11.29
C TRP A 66 16.33 7.11 -10.28
N PRO A 67 16.02 6.11 -9.43
CA PRO A 67 14.99 6.24 -8.41
C PRO A 67 15.37 7.27 -7.33
N GLY A 68 14.42 7.61 -6.46
CA GLY A 68 14.65 8.43 -5.28
C GLY A 68 14.40 7.67 -3.99
N SER A 69 15.10 8.08 -2.94
CA SER A 69 15.00 7.45 -1.62
C SER A 69 14.61 8.42 -0.53
N ASN A 70 13.93 7.93 0.50
CA ASN A 70 13.67 8.66 1.73
C ASN A 70 13.67 7.69 2.91
N TYR A 71 14.59 7.90 3.86
CA TYR A 71 14.66 7.15 5.11
C TYR A 71 14.65 8.14 6.28
N ALA A 72 13.74 9.12 6.22
CA ALA A 72 13.62 10.22 7.17
C ALA A 72 14.98 10.90 7.46
N SER A 73 15.41 10.94 8.72
CA SER A 73 16.68 11.54 9.13
C SER A 73 17.91 10.64 8.91
N SER A 74 17.72 9.39 8.49
CA SER A 74 18.80 8.40 8.39
C SER A 74 19.63 8.50 7.11
N CYS A 75 19.11 9.19 6.08
CA CYS A 75 19.87 9.53 4.89
C CYS A 75 19.64 11.00 4.53
N TRP A 76 20.71 11.74 4.23
CA TRP A 76 20.66 13.18 4.01
C TRP A 76 21.83 13.64 3.11
N ALA A 77 22.12 14.94 3.14
CA ALA A 77 23.17 15.60 2.35
C ALA A 77 22.91 15.60 0.85
N GLU A 78 23.77 14.92 0.10
CA GLU A 78 23.84 15.01 -1.35
C GLU A 78 23.06 13.87 -2.01
N THR A 79 22.70 14.11 -3.26
CA THR A 79 22.10 13.09 -4.11
C THR A 79 23.05 12.71 -5.24
N TYR A 80 22.94 11.45 -5.67
CA TYR A 80 23.67 11.01 -6.85
C TYR A 80 23.21 11.76 -8.10
N LYS A 81 24.15 12.09 -8.98
CA LYS A 81 23.85 12.67 -10.29
C LYS A 81 23.32 11.57 -11.22
N ALA A 82 22.02 11.62 -11.51
CA ALA A 82 21.38 10.66 -12.39
C ALA A 82 21.55 11.02 -13.88
N PRO A 83 21.40 10.05 -14.80
CA PRO A 83 21.69 10.23 -16.22
C PRO A 83 20.60 10.98 -17.00
N GLY A 84 19.42 11.20 -16.41
CA GLY A 84 18.22 11.61 -17.12
C GLY A 84 17.35 10.43 -17.53
N TYR A 85 16.08 10.71 -17.84
CA TYR A 85 15.09 9.73 -18.26
C TYR A 85 14.64 10.02 -19.69
N LYS A 86 14.70 9.01 -20.57
CA LYS A 86 14.30 9.08 -21.99
C LYS A 86 14.86 10.33 -22.73
N GLY A 87 16.13 10.64 -22.48
CA GLY A 87 16.84 11.76 -23.11
C GLY A 87 16.62 13.13 -22.47
N VAL A 88 15.81 13.23 -21.40
CA VAL A 88 15.59 14.46 -20.64
C VAL A 88 16.33 14.37 -19.31
N ASN A 89 17.21 15.33 -19.03
CA ASN A 89 17.94 15.42 -17.77
C ASN A 89 17.46 16.63 -16.96
N ASN A 90 16.88 16.37 -15.80
CA ASN A 90 16.45 17.36 -14.83
C ASN A 90 17.15 17.12 -13.47
N PRO A 91 18.28 17.78 -13.20
CA PRO A 91 19.02 17.60 -11.95
C PRO A 91 18.24 17.89 -10.66
N ASP A 92 17.17 18.70 -10.71
CA ASP A 92 16.30 18.97 -9.54
C ASP A 92 15.49 17.72 -9.11
N HIS A 93 15.47 16.71 -9.98
CA HIS A 93 14.87 15.39 -9.75
C HIS A 93 15.91 14.32 -9.39
N ASN A 94 17.16 14.69 -9.11
CA ASN A 94 18.11 13.79 -8.45
C ASN A 94 17.66 13.57 -7.00
N ARG A 95 17.03 12.43 -6.73
CA ARG A 95 16.39 12.13 -5.42
C ARG A 95 17.01 10.93 -4.69
N LEU A 96 18.06 10.32 -5.22
CA LEU A 96 18.74 9.21 -4.56
C LEU A 96 19.83 9.73 -3.63
N PHE A 97 19.63 9.64 -2.32
CA PHE A 97 20.65 10.05 -1.35
C PHE A 97 21.90 9.18 -1.44
N ASN A 98 23.07 9.82 -1.35
CA ASN A 98 24.38 9.16 -1.35
C ASN A 98 24.99 9.02 0.05
N HIS A 99 24.33 9.56 1.07
CA HIS A 99 24.85 9.61 2.43
C HIS A 99 23.82 9.10 3.42
N CYS A 100 24.01 7.85 3.85
CA CYS A 100 23.17 7.16 4.84
C CYS A 100 24.02 6.75 6.05
N PRO A 101 24.46 7.71 6.89
CA PRO A 101 25.34 7.41 8.01
C PRO A 101 24.62 6.52 9.03
N GLU A 102 25.38 5.62 9.66
CA GLU A 102 24.94 4.60 10.63
C GLU A 102 24.02 3.51 10.05
N MET A 103 23.02 3.90 9.25
CA MET A 103 22.10 2.97 8.59
C MET A 103 22.84 1.96 7.69
N ALA A 104 23.80 2.42 6.87
CA ALA A 104 24.54 1.55 5.96
C ALA A 104 25.30 0.42 6.69
N GLN A 105 25.96 0.76 7.81
CA GLN A 105 26.69 -0.17 8.67
C GLN A 105 25.73 -1.10 9.41
N ASP A 106 24.61 -0.54 9.87
CA ASP A 106 23.62 -1.29 10.63
C ASP A 106 22.96 -2.37 9.78
N ILE A 107 22.73 -2.16 8.48
CA ILE A 107 22.19 -3.21 7.60
C ILE A 107 23.08 -4.46 7.65
N GLN A 108 24.39 -4.31 7.50
CA GLN A 108 25.34 -5.44 7.58
C GLN A 108 25.35 -6.07 8.98
N TYR A 109 25.26 -5.24 10.03
CA TYR A 109 25.16 -5.72 11.39
C TYR A 109 23.89 -6.54 11.63
N CYS A 110 22.74 -6.08 11.17
CA CYS A 110 21.46 -6.80 11.26
C CYS A 110 21.53 -8.16 10.56
N GLN A 111 22.15 -8.21 9.39
CA GLN A 111 22.40 -9.46 8.67
C GLN A 111 23.30 -10.41 9.47
N SER A 112 24.34 -9.88 10.13
CA SER A 112 25.19 -10.67 11.03
C SER A 112 24.44 -11.25 12.23
N LYS A 113 23.30 -10.63 12.61
CA LYS A 113 22.37 -11.11 13.64
C LYS A 113 21.27 -12.03 13.09
N GLY A 114 21.36 -12.41 11.82
CA GLY A 114 20.42 -13.33 11.16
C GLY A 114 19.14 -12.67 10.66
N LYS A 115 19.04 -11.34 10.66
CA LYS A 115 17.88 -10.61 10.18
C LYS A 115 17.93 -10.46 8.66
N LYS A 116 16.76 -10.44 8.06
CA LYS A 116 16.58 -10.23 6.63
C LYS A 116 16.27 -8.78 6.34
N MET A 117 17.17 -8.12 5.62
CA MET A 117 17.07 -6.71 5.29
C MET A 117 16.52 -6.55 3.87
N LEU A 118 15.35 -5.95 3.73
CA LEU A 118 14.64 -5.86 2.45
C LEU A 118 14.57 -4.40 2.01
N LEU A 119 14.87 -4.09 0.76
CA LEU A 119 14.67 -2.76 0.23
C LEU A 119 13.19 -2.59 -0.12
N SER A 120 12.48 -1.66 0.54
CA SER A 120 11.06 -1.43 0.27
C SER A 120 10.83 -0.31 -0.74
N LEU A 121 9.92 -0.57 -1.69
CA LEU A 121 9.56 0.30 -2.78
C LEU A 121 8.13 0.83 -2.59
N GLY A 122 7.97 2.13 -2.80
CA GLY A 122 6.67 2.80 -2.79
C GLY A 122 6.42 3.57 -1.49
N GLY A 123 5.43 3.11 -0.73
CA GLY A 123 4.88 3.75 0.46
C GLY A 123 3.76 4.76 0.16
N GLY A 124 3.20 5.36 1.20
CA GLY A 124 2.05 6.27 1.09
C GLY A 124 2.17 7.50 0.16
N PRO A 125 3.34 8.14 -0.07
CA PRO A 125 3.43 9.29 -0.96
C PRO A 125 3.08 8.97 -2.42
N ALA A 126 2.24 9.80 -3.05
CA ALA A 126 1.87 9.67 -4.48
C ALA A 126 2.95 10.23 -5.42
N THR A 127 4.18 9.71 -5.32
CA THR A 127 5.38 10.23 -6.00
C THR A 127 6.02 9.25 -6.99
N TYR A 128 5.42 8.09 -7.18
CA TYR A 128 5.95 7.02 -8.03
C TYR A 128 4.85 6.40 -8.89
N SER A 129 5.23 5.94 -10.08
CA SER A 129 4.48 5.01 -10.90
C SER A 129 5.43 4.21 -11.76
N LEU A 130 5.06 2.97 -12.07
CA LEU A 130 5.81 2.12 -12.98
C LEU A 130 4.87 1.70 -14.10
N THR A 131 5.27 1.91 -15.35
CA THR A 131 4.43 1.62 -16.51
C THR A 131 5.28 1.05 -17.64
N GLY A 132 4.86 -0.08 -18.18
CA GLY A 132 5.52 -0.73 -19.29
C GLY A 132 6.61 -1.70 -18.86
N LYS A 133 6.77 -2.75 -19.66
CA LYS A 133 7.72 -3.84 -19.41
C LYS A 133 9.16 -3.33 -19.37
N GLU A 134 9.52 -2.47 -20.31
CA GLU A 134 10.89 -1.96 -20.49
C GLU A 134 11.34 -1.15 -19.28
N ASP A 135 10.48 -0.25 -18.78
CA ASP A 135 10.78 0.56 -17.60
C ASP A 135 10.82 -0.32 -16.33
N GLY A 136 9.99 -1.36 -16.25
CA GLY A 136 10.05 -2.37 -15.19
C GLY A 136 11.35 -3.17 -15.17
N GLU A 137 11.80 -3.69 -16.31
CA GLU A 137 13.06 -4.43 -16.43
C GLU A 137 14.27 -3.52 -16.16
N ALA A 138 14.27 -2.30 -16.70
CA ALA A 138 15.35 -1.33 -16.47
C ALA A 138 15.44 -0.93 -14.99
N PHE A 139 14.31 -0.80 -14.30
CA PHE A 139 14.31 -0.49 -12.88
C PHE A 139 14.82 -1.67 -12.04
N ALA A 140 14.44 -2.91 -12.38
CA ALA A 140 15.01 -4.10 -11.75
C ALA A 140 16.54 -4.19 -11.94
N ASP A 141 17.05 -3.86 -13.13
CA ASP A 141 18.48 -3.84 -13.44
C ASP A 141 19.21 -2.82 -12.57
N PHE A 142 18.64 -1.61 -12.42
CA PHE A 142 19.18 -0.59 -11.52
C PHE A 142 19.24 -1.08 -10.07
N LEU A 143 18.14 -1.64 -9.55
CA LEU A 143 18.08 -2.08 -8.14
C LEU A 143 19.04 -3.22 -7.85
N TRP A 144 19.16 -4.17 -8.77
CA TRP A 144 20.09 -5.28 -8.61
C TRP A 144 21.55 -4.80 -8.63
N GLY A 145 21.92 -3.85 -9.48
CA GLY A 145 23.25 -3.24 -9.44
C GLY A 145 23.50 -2.43 -8.17
N ALA A 146 22.55 -1.58 -7.79
CA ALA A 146 22.71 -0.63 -6.68
C ALA A 146 22.64 -1.27 -5.29
N TYR A 147 21.88 -2.36 -5.13
CA TYR A 147 21.58 -2.97 -3.82
C TYR A 147 21.83 -4.49 -3.77
N GLY A 148 22.05 -5.13 -4.92
CA GLY A 148 22.44 -6.54 -5.02
C GLY A 148 23.95 -6.75 -4.92
N PRO A 149 24.44 -7.96 -5.26
CA PRO A 149 25.88 -8.27 -5.34
C PRO A 149 26.63 -7.37 -6.32
N ILE A 150 27.88 -7.03 -6.00
CA ILE A 150 28.78 -6.33 -6.93
C ILE A 150 28.94 -7.17 -8.20
N THR A 151 28.70 -6.53 -9.34
CA THR A 151 29.04 -7.06 -10.66
C THR A 151 30.13 -6.19 -11.29
N LYS A 152 30.89 -6.76 -12.22
CA LYS A 152 31.97 -6.04 -12.91
C LYS A 152 31.44 -4.94 -13.83
N ASP A 153 30.20 -5.12 -14.29
CA ASP A 153 29.55 -4.28 -15.28
C ASP A 153 28.79 -3.11 -14.64
N TRP A 154 28.65 -3.09 -13.31
CA TRP A 154 27.99 -2.01 -12.58
C TRP A 154 28.99 -0.94 -12.13
N ASP A 155 28.88 0.24 -12.74
CA ASP A 155 29.61 1.46 -12.37
C ASP A 155 28.69 2.52 -11.72
N GLY A 156 27.44 2.14 -11.43
CA GLY A 156 26.42 2.99 -10.83
C GLY A 156 26.53 3.13 -9.31
N PRO A 157 25.52 3.75 -8.67
CA PRO A 157 25.54 4.07 -7.25
C PRO A 157 25.50 2.81 -6.37
N ARG A 158 25.97 2.98 -5.13
CA ARG A 158 25.93 1.97 -4.07
C ARG A 158 25.46 2.60 -2.74
N PRO A 159 24.17 2.97 -2.62
CA PRO A 159 23.71 3.86 -1.56
C PRO A 159 23.82 3.30 -0.13
N PHE A 160 23.87 1.98 0.01
CA PHE A 160 23.97 1.29 1.30
C PHE A 160 25.36 0.76 1.61
N ASP A 161 26.36 0.99 0.76
CA ASP A 161 27.74 0.63 1.09
C ASP A 161 28.24 1.55 2.22
N PRO A 162 28.89 1.02 3.27
CA PRO A 162 29.37 1.84 4.38
C PRO A 162 30.35 2.92 3.93
N LEU A 163 30.25 4.09 4.55
CA LEU A 163 31.09 5.25 4.26
C LEU A 163 32.56 5.00 4.65
N PRO A 164 33.53 5.69 4.02
CA PRO A 164 34.94 5.59 4.39
C PRO A 164 35.18 5.83 5.88
N GLY A 165 35.99 4.97 6.50
CA GLY A 165 36.34 5.06 7.92
C GLY A 165 35.27 4.53 8.89
N THR A 166 34.21 3.89 8.40
CA THR A 166 33.14 3.32 9.24
C THR A 166 33.17 1.78 9.24
N GLU A 167 32.46 1.16 10.19
CA GLU A 167 32.33 -0.31 10.27
C GLU A 167 31.78 -0.87 8.95
N GLY A 168 32.40 -1.94 8.43
CA GLY A 168 31.98 -2.53 7.15
C GLY A 168 32.46 -1.81 5.89
N PHE A 169 33.25 -0.73 6.02
CA PHE A 169 33.83 -0.05 4.86
C PHE A 169 34.61 -1.02 3.95
N GLY A 170 34.39 -0.89 2.64
CA GLY A 170 35.00 -1.76 1.63
C GLY A 170 34.28 -3.11 1.43
N ILE A 171 33.27 -3.40 2.23
CA ILE A 171 32.38 -4.55 2.04
C ILE A 171 31.07 -4.03 1.47
N ALA A 172 30.67 -4.56 0.31
CA ALA A 172 29.39 -4.20 -0.28
C ALA A 172 28.23 -4.69 0.59
N THR A 173 27.26 -3.81 0.82
CA THR A 173 25.99 -4.17 1.45
C THR A 173 25.05 -4.73 0.40
N VAL A 174 24.64 -5.97 0.58
CA VAL A 174 23.72 -6.67 -0.33
C VAL A 174 22.42 -6.91 0.42
N VAL A 175 21.30 -6.35 -0.04
CA VAL A 175 19.99 -6.59 0.60
C VAL A 175 19.55 -8.03 0.42
N ASP A 176 18.77 -8.57 1.35
CA ASP A 176 18.22 -9.93 1.27
C ASP A 176 17.01 -10.04 0.34
N GLY A 177 16.58 -8.94 -0.30
CA GLY A 177 15.42 -8.94 -1.18
C GLY A 177 14.79 -7.58 -1.36
N PHE A 178 13.65 -7.59 -2.03
CA PHE A 178 12.89 -6.40 -2.41
C PHE A 178 11.44 -6.54 -1.96
N ASP A 179 10.95 -5.49 -1.32
CA ASP A 179 9.60 -5.38 -0.81
C ASP A 179 8.79 -4.37 -1.63
N PHE A 180 7.55 -4.71 -1.96
CA PHE A 180 6.65 -3.89 -2.74
C PHE A 180 5.52 -3.39 -1.85
N ASP A 181 5.60 -2.13 -1.42
CA ASP A 181 4.56 -1.42 -0.69
C ASP A 181 3.90 -0.41 -1.63
N ILE A 182 3.20 -0.93 -2.64
CA ILE A 182 2.60 -0.12 -3.70
C ILE A 182 1.20 0.29 -3.25
N GLU A 183 1.05 1.58 -2.94
CA GLU A 183 -0.18 2.14 -2.39
C GLU A 183 -1.01 2.96 -3.40
N HIS A 184 -0.53 3.05 -4.64
CA HIS A 184 -1.21 3.77 -5.74
C HIS A 184 -1.48 2.83 -6.92
N PRO A 185 -2.68 2.87 -7.51
CA PRO A 185 -3.01 2.03 -8.65
C PRO A 185 -2.11 2.34 -9.84
N ASP A 186 -1.65 1.29 -10.52
CA ASP A 186 -0.97 1.44 -11.80
C ASP A 186 -1.96 1.73 -12.94
N THR A 187 -1.42 2.11 -14.10
CA THR A 187 -2.23 2.41 -15.29
C THR A 187 -2.09 1.36 -16.39
N ASP A 188 -1.34 0.29 -16.13
CA ASP A 188 -0.88 -0.66 -17.14
C ASP A 188 -1.19 -2.13 -16.80
N LYS A 189 -2.09 -2.36 -15.83
CA LYS A 189 -2.47 -3.67 -15.32
C LYS A 189 -1.28 -4.43 -14.73
N SER A 190 -0.46 -3.70 -14.00
CA SER A 190 0.78 -4.11 -13.35
C SER A 190 1.85 -4.67 -14.30
N ALA A 191 1.80 -4.35 -15.61
CA ALA A 191 2.74 -4.90 -16.57
C ALA A 191 4.20 -4.54 -16.21
N GLY A 192 4.46 -3.30 -15.79
CA GLY A 192 5.77 -2.86 -15.32
C GLY A 192 6.23 -3.58 -14.06
N TYR A 193 5.36 -3.70 -13.04
CA TYR A 193 5.69 -4.40 -11.79
C TYR A 193 5.95 -5.89 -11.98
N ILE A 194 5.12 -6.56 -12.80
CA ILE A 194 5.31 -7.98 -13.13
C ILE A 194 6.64 -8.18 -13.86
N ALA A 195 6.96 -7.32 -14.83
CA ALA A 195 8.24 -7.38 -15.55
C ALA A 195 9.43 -7.20 -14.61
N MET A 196 9.34 -6.20 -13.73
CA MET A 196 10.35 -5.90 -12.72
C MET A 196 10.61 -7.09 -11.78
N ILE A 197 9.56 -7.67 -11.19
CA ILE A 197 9.71 -8.81 -10.27
C ILE A 197 10.30 -10.02 -10.99
N ASN A 198 9.82 -10.34 -12.19
CA ASN A 198 10.35 -11.46 -12.97
C ASN A 198 11.82 -11.24 -13.35
N ARG A 199 12.21 -9.99 -13.64
CA ARG A 199 13.60 -9.62 -13.91
C ARG A 199 14.48 -9.77 -12.67
N LEU A 200 14.05 -9.30 -11.50
CA LEU A 200 14.74 -9.51 -10.22
C LEU A 200 14.92 -11.00 -9.92
N ARG A 201 13.85 -11.80 -10.05
CA ARG A 201 13.90 -13.26 -9.87
C ARG A 201 14.90 -13.93 -10.81
N SER A 202 15.07 -13.43 -12.03
CA SER A 202 16.05 -13.96 -12.99
C SER A 202 17.50 -13.75 -12.54
N TYR A 203 17.76 -12.75 -11.68
CA TYR A 203 19.07 -12.50 -11.10
C TYR A 203 19.36 -13.29 -9.84
N PHE A 204 18.32 -13.78 -9.16
CA PHE A 204 18.50 -14.53 -7.92
C PHE A 204 19.21 -15.85 -8.21
N PRO A 205 20.38 -16.12 -7.61
CA PRO A 205 21.06 -17.39 -7.80
C PRO A 205 20.14 -18.55 -7.38
N LYS A 206 20.20 -19.66 -8.11
CA LYS A 206 19.39 -20.84 -7.80
C LYS A 206 19.68 -21.32 -6.36
N GLY A 207 18.63 -21.47 -5.55
CA GLY A 207 18.76 -21.87 -4.14
C GLY A 207 19.25 -20.78 -3.20
N SER A 208 19.33 -19.53 -3.68
CA SER A 208 19.55 -18.37 -2.81
C SER A 208 18.34 -18.09 -1.92
N ASN A 209 18.56 -17.27 -0.90
CA ASN A 209 17.53 -16.86 0.05
C ASN A 209 17.04 -15.43 -0.23
N TYR A 210 17.17 -14.93 -1.47
CA TYR A 210 16.62 -13.63 -1.84
C TYR A 210 15.10 -13.67 -1.85
N LEU A 211 14.48 -12.60 -1.35
CA LEU A 211 13.04 -12.53 -1.17
C LEU A 211 12.40 -11.46 -2.05
N ILE A 212 11.19 -11.75 -2.52
CA ILE A 212 10.23 -10.76 -3.00
C ILE A 212 9.05 -10.75 -2.05
N THR A 213 8.77 -9.60 -1.44
CA THR A 213 7.66 -9.44 -0.50
C THR A 213 6.72 -8.33 -0.93
N GLY A 214 5.48 -8.33 -0.42
CA GLY A 214 4.48 -7.35 -0.80
C GLY A 214 3.50 -6.99 0.32
N ALA A 215 3.01 -5.75 0.28
CA ALA A 215 2.20 -5.15 1.34
C ALA A 215 0.83 -4.62 0.85
N PRO A 216 -0.05 -5.46 0.28
CA PRO A 216 -1.38 -5.01 -0.13
C PRO A 216 -2.22 -4.56 1.07
N GLN A 217 -3.24 -3.73 0.85
CA GLN A 217 -4.24 -3.44 1.88
C GLN A 217 -5.21 -4.62 2.06
N CYS A 218 -6.08 -4.58 3.08
CA CYS A 218 -6.89 -5.74 3.43
C CYS A 218 -8.03 -6.08 2.45
N VAL A 219 -8.38 -5.19 1.51
CA VAL A 219 -9.44 -5.47 0.54
C VAL A 219 -8.96 -6.55 -0.45
N VAL A 220 -9.83 -7.51 -0.75
CA VAL A 220 -9.60 -8.54 -1.79
C VAL A 220 -10.60 -8.28 -2.91
N GLU A 221 -10.21 -8.00 -4.15
CA GLU A 221 -8.87 -7.85 -4.75
C GLU A 221 -8.27 -6.46 -4.42
N ASP A 222 -6.99 -6.39 -4.04
CA ASP A 222 -6.32 -5.11 -3.75
C ASP A 222 -6.11 -4.32 -5.05
N ALA A 223 -6.50 -3.03 -5.04
CA ALA A 223 -6.49 -2.20 -6.24
C ALA A 223 -5.09 -1.89 -6.79
N ASN A 224 -4.05 -2.02 -5.97
CA ASN A 224 -2.69 -1.63 -6.32
C ASN A 224 -1.81 -2.82 -6.67
N MET A 225 -2.00 -3.93 -5.96
CA MET A 225 -1.06 -5.05 -5.94
C MET A 225 -1.64 -6.37 -6.42
N ASP A 226 -2.96 -6.51 -6.55
CA ASP A 226 -3.54 -7.82 -6.84
C ASP A 226 -3.00 -8.42 -8.15
N LEU A 227 -2.98 -7.64 -9.23
CA LEU A 227 -2.51 -8.13 -10.53
C LEU A 227 -1.02 -8.50 -10.52
N MET A 228 -0.16 -7.73 -9.85
CA MET A 228 1.25 -8.12 -9.71
C MET A 228 1.42 -9.38 -8.84
N ILE A 229 0.64 -9.54 -7.78
CA ILE A 229 0.65 -10.74 -6.93
C ILE A 229 0.23 -11.98 -7.73
N GLN A 230 -0.79 -11.85 -8.59
CA GLN A 230 -1.21 -12.94 -9.47
C GLN A 230 -0.18 -13.22 -10.58
N GLY A 231 0.48 -12.19 -11.11
CA GLY A 231 1.35 -12.26 -12.29
C GLY A 231 2.82 -12.56 -12.02
N ALA A 232 3.30 -12.41 -10.79
CA ALA A 232 4.69 -12.63 -10.40
C ALA A 232 4.82 -13.41 -9.07
N GLU A 233 5.99 -14.01 -8.83
CA GLU A 233 6.22 -14.88 -7.67
C GLU A 233 6.68 -14.06 -6.45
N PHE A 234 5.81 -13.95 -5.44
CA PHE A 234 6.12 -13.42 -4.11
C PHE A 234 6.39 -14.55 -3.10
N ASP A 235 7.32 -14.33 -2.17
CA ASP A 235 7.61 -15.25 -1.06
C ASP A 235 6.70 -14.98 0.15
N ILE A 236 6.46 -13.70 0.46
CA ILE A 236 5.67 -13.27 1.62
C ILE A 236 4.76 -12.10 1.22
N ILE A 237 3.49 -12.19 1.59
CA ILE A 237 2.51 -11.11 1.49
C ILE A 237 2.11 -10.73 2.92
N TRP A 238 2.45 -9.52 3.34
CA TRP A 238 2.02 -8.95 4.63
C TRP A 238 0.88 -7.97 4.42
N VAL A 239 -0.33 -8.50 4.42
CA VAL A 239 -1.55 -7.71 4.21
C VAL A 239 -1.70 -6.68 5.34
N GLN A 240 -1.87 -5.40 4.98
CA GLN A 240 -2.10 -4.31 5.92
C GLN A 240 -3.54 -4.37 6.45
N TYR A 241 -3.73 -4.96 7.64
CA TYR A 241 -5.03 -5.11 8.29
C TYR A 241 -5.39 -3.92 9.17
N TYR A 242 -5.10 -2.71 8.71
CA TYR A 242 -5.38 -1.43 9.35
C TYR A 242 -5.75 -0.39 8.28
N ASN A 243 -6.23 0.79 8.69
CA ASN A 243 -6.69 1.91 7.83
C ASN A 243 -7.92 1.65 6.94
N THR A 244 -8.32 0.40 6.69
CA THR A 244 -9.54 0.06 5.96
C THR A 244 -10.55 -0.67 6.85
N PRO A 245 -11.76 -0.11 7.09
CA PRO A 245 -12.79 -0.80 7.86
C PRO A 245 -13.46 -1.88 7.01
N GLY A 246 -13.96 -2.93 7.66
CA GLY A 246 -14.61 -4.05 7.01
C GLY A 246 -13.68 -5.22 6.70
N CYS A 247 -12.36 -5.03 6.77
CA CYS A 247 -11.42 -6.13 6.58
C CYS A 247 -10.25 -6.15 7.58
N SER A 248 -10.22 -5.24 8.56
CA SER A 248 -9.09 -5.04 9.47
C SER A 248 -8.99 -6.09 10.60
N ALA A 249 -7.83 -6.16 11.24
CA ALA A 249 -7.64 -6.98 12.45
C ALA A 249 -8.53 -6.48 13.61
N ARG A 250 -8.76 -5.16 13.65
CA ARG A 250 -9.70 -4.56 14.61
C ARG A 250 -11.14 -5.00 14.36
N ASP A 251 -11.56 -5.23 13.10
CA ASP A 251 -12.88 -5.80 12.80
C ASP A 251 -13.00 -7.23 13.31
N TRP A 252 -11.93 -8.04 13.17
CA TRP A 252 -11.89 -9.38 13.77
C TRP A 252 -12.12 -9.31 15.27
N VAL A 253 -11.38 -8.47 15.99
CA VAL A 253 -11.48 -8.32 17.45
C VAL A 253 -12.89 -7.91 17.87
N LYS A 254 -13.51 -6.96 17.16
CA LYS A 254 -14.87 -6.49 17.47
C LYS A 254 -15.93 -7.58 17.28
N LEU A 255 -15.78 -8.41 16.24
CA LEU A 255 -16.73 -9.49 15.94
C LEU A 255 -16.52 -10.73 16.82
N ASN A 256 -15.35 -10.88 17.44
CA ASN A 256 -14.95 -12.08 18.18
C ASN A 256 -14.71 -11.87 19.69
N PRO A 257 -15.56 -11.15 20.45
CA PRO A 257 -15.30 -10.86 21.86
C PRO A 257 -15.30 -12.10 22.77
N ASN A 258 -15.90 -13.21 22.31
CA ASN A 258 -16.01 -14.45 23.08
C ASN A 258 -15.05 -15.55 22.62
N TYR A 259 -14.20 -15.31 21.61
CA TYR A 259 -13.33 -16.35 21.03
C TYR A 259 -12.44 -17.02 22.09
N ALA A 260 -11.86 -16.24 23.00
CA ALA A 260 -11.00 -16.79 24.07
C ALA A 260 -11.73 -17.82 24.97
N LYS A 261 -13.06 -17.77 25.05
CA LYS A 261 -13.89 -18.71 25.82
C LYS A 261 -14.41 -19.86 24.95
N THR A 262 -14.74 -19.60 23.69
CA THR A 262 -15.44 -20.56 22.82
C THR A 262 -14.51 -21.33 21.90
N GLY A 263 -13.37 -20.76 21.51
CA GLY A 263 -12.51 -21.28 20.44
C GLY A 263 -13.18 -21.30 19.07
N VAL A 264 -14.24 -20.51 18.88
CA VAL A 264 -15.05 -20.47 17.66
C VAL A 264 -15.10 -19.05 17.13
N GLU A 265 -14.61 -18.85 15.92
CA GLU A 265 -14.73 -17.60 15.17
C GLU A 265 -16.21 -17.32 14.87
N ALA A 266 -16.65 -16.10 15.17
CA ALA A 266 -18.01 -15.65 14.96
C ALA A 266 -18.30 -15.55 13.46
N LYS A 267 -19.51 -15.97 13.08
CA LYS A 267 -20.00 -15.74 11.72
C LYS A 267 -20.11 -14.24 11.46
N VAL A 268 -19.47 -13.77 10.40
CA VAL A 268 -19.58 -12.37 9.96
C VAL A 268 -21.04 -12.07 9.56
N PRO A 269 -21.63 -10.96 10.05
CA PRO A 269 -22.97 -10.55 9.66
C PRO A 269 -23.12 -10.37 8.14
N ALA A 270 -24.30 -10.70 7.60
CA ALA A 270 -24.58 -10.44 6.19
C ALA A 270 -24.52 -8.93 5.91
N GLY A 271 -23.85 -8.56 4.81
CA GLY A 271 -23.67 -7.16 4.43
C GLY A 271 -22.58 -6.41 5.22
N TYR A 272 -21.80 -7.09 6.06
CA TYR A 272 -20.61 -6.48 6.65
C TYR A 272 -19.66 -6.06 5.53
N GLN A 273 -19.18 -4.82 5.57
CA GLN A 273 -18.28 -4.26 4.57
C GLN A 273 -17.10 -5.21 4.33
N PHE A 274 -16.78 -5.50 3.06
CA PHE A 274 -15.72 -6.45 2.63
C PHE A 274 -15.77 -7.87 3.24
N GLY A 275 -16.84 -8.24 3.95
CA GLY A 275 -16.99 -9.57 4.53
C GLY A 275 -16.18 -9.81 5.81
N GLY A 276 -15.73 -8.76 6.51
CA GLY A 276 -14.95 -8.88 7.75
C GLY A 276 -13.47 -9.17 7.49
N PHE A 277 -12.73 -9.49 8.56
CA PHE A 277 -11.31 -9.81 8.48
C PHE A 277 -10.99 -10.80 7.36
N SER A 278 -10.17 -10.38 6.40
CA SER A 278 -10.14 -10.97 5.06
C SER A 278 -9.00 -11.96 4.84
N HIS A 279 -8.34 -12.45 5.89
CA HIS A 279 -7.21 -13.38 5.75
C HIS A 279 -7.54 -14.65 4.95
N ASP A 280 -8.74 -15.20 5.11
CA ASP A 280 -9.15 -16.38 4.34
C ASP A 280 -9.52 -16.07 2.90
N GLN A 281 -10.00 -14.85 2.66
CA GLN A 281 -10.25 -14.36 1.30
C GLN A 281 -8.92 -14.16 0.57
N TRP A 282 -7.91 -13.60 1.25
CA TRP A 282 -6.55 -13.46 0.75
C TRP A 282 -5.90 -14.81 0.47
N PHE A 283 -6.01 -15.77 1.38
CA PHE A 283 -5.49 -17.12 1.12
C PHE A 283 -6.13 -17.72 -0.15
N LYS A 284 -7.45 -17.62 -0.30
CA LYS A 284 -8.14 -18.08 -1.52
C LYS A 284 -7.67 -17.34 -2.76
N ARG A 285 -7.42 -16.03 -2.66
CA ARG A 285 -6.90 -15.23 -3.78
C ARG A 285 -5.50 -15.66 -4.19
N LEU A 286 -4.62 -15.97 -3.24
CA LEU A 286 -3.31 -16.54 -3.55
C LEU A 286 -3.43 -17.90 -4.24
N GLN A 287 -4.41 -18.72 -3.87
CA GLN A 287 -4.69 -20.02 -4.49
C GLN A 287 -5.47 -19.95 -5.83
N ALA A 288 -5.77 -18.75 -6.34
CA ALA A 288 -6.51 -18.62 -7.58
C ALA A 288 -5.80 -19.34 -8.74
N PRO A 289 -6.54 -19.96 -9.69
CA PRO A 289 -5.93 -20.64 -10.83
C PRO A 289 -4.99 -19.73 -11.62
N GLY A 290 -3.75 -20.17 -11.79
CA GLY A 290 -2.73 -19.41 -12.53
C GLY A 290 -1.93 -18.41 -11.70
N SER A 291 -2.31 -18.16 -10.44
CA SER A 291 -1.55 -17.32 -9.50
C SER A 291 -0.10 -17.79 -9.40
N LYS A 292 0.84 -16.88 -9.62
CA LYS A 292 2.27 -17.11 -9.45
C LYS A 292 2.69 -17.09 -7.97
N SER A 293 1.89 -16.46 -7.10
CA SER A 293 2.15 -16.35 -5.65
C SER A 293 1.40 -17.38 -4.82
N LYS A 294 0.93 -18.49 -5.40
CA LYS A 294 0.20 -19.55 -4.67
C LYS A 294 0.94 -20.15 -3.46
N ASN A 295 2.27 -20.06 -3.44
CA ASN A 295 3.09 -20.58 -2.36
C ASN A 295 3.49 -19.52 -1.33
N ALA A 296 3.12 -18.26 -1.56
CA ALA A 296 3.50 -17.16 -0.69
C ALA A 296 2.96 -17.38 0.73
N LYS A 297 3.79 -17.01 1.73
CA LYS A 297 3.34 -16.91 3.11
C LYS A 297 2.49 -15.67 3.29
N LEU A 298 1.43 -15.77 4.08
CA LEU A 298 0.48 -14.70 4.35
C LEU A 298 0.63 -14.25 5.79
N ALA A 299 1.18 -13.06 5.97
CA ALA A 299 1.40 -12.45 7.27
C ALA A 299 0.30 -11.42 7.57
N ILE A 300 0.05 -11.22 8.87
CA ILE A 300 -0.93 -10.26 9.37
C ILE A 300 -0.23 -8.94 9.68
N GLY A 301 -0.48 -7.91 8.88
CA GLY A 301 0.02 -6.55 9.07
C GLY A 301 -0.81 -5.76 10.08
N ILE A 302 -0.17 -5.20 11.11
CA ILE A 302 -0.81 -4.43 12.19
C ILE A 302 -0.06 -3.13 12.48
N LEU A 303 -0.71 -2.19 13.16
CA LEU A 303 -0.05 -0.98 13.67
C LEU A 303 0.76 -1.28 14.93
N GLY A 304 1.94 -0.70 15.05
CA GLY A 304 2.81 -0.79 16.23
C GLY A 304 2.29 -0.01 17.44
N GLN A 305 1.45 1.00 17.22
CA GLN A 305 0.79 1.78 18.26
C GLN A 305 -0.53 2.40 17.76
N GLY A 306 -1.35 2.87 18.70
CA GLY A 306 -2.60 3.58 18.44
C GLY A 306 -2.41 4.83 17.58
N SER A 307 -3.31 5.04 16.63
CA SER A 307 -3.34 6.29 15.86
C SER A 307 -3.98 7.39 16.70
N THR A 308 -3.28 8.49 16.92
CA THR A 308 -3.86 9.69 17.56
C THR A 308 -4.68 10.47 16.52
N GLY A 309 -5.92 10.83 16.86
CA GLY A 309 -6.72 11.74 16.04
C GLY A 309 -7.50 11.14 14.85
N LEU A 310 -7.58 9.81 14.73
CA LEU A 310 -8.48 9.16 13.77
C LEU A 310 -9.85 8.80 14.40
N PRO A 311 -10.96 8.83 13.64
CA PRO A 311 -12.29 8.45 14.15
C PRO A 311 -12.40 6.98 14.60
N ILE A 312 -11.54 6.12 14.07
CA ILE A 312 -11.45 4.69 14.41
C ILE A 312 -9.98 4.37 14.68
N ASP A 313 -9.71 3.84 15.87
CA ASP A 313 -8.39 3.29 16.19
C ASP A 313 -8.29 1.85 15.66
N TYR A 314 -7.38 1.64 14.71
CA TYR A 314 -7.09 0.32 14.12
C TYR A 314 -6.03 -0.45 14.90
N ALA A 315 -5.32 0.18 15.84
CA ALA A 315 -4.36 -0.54 16.66
C ALA A 315 -5.07 -1.62 17.46
N VAL A 316 -4.36 -2.70 17.73
CA VAL A 316 -4.83 -3.87 18.47
C VAL A 316 -3.75 -4.25 19.47
N SER A 317 -4.14 -4.45 20.72
CA SER A 317 -3.19 -4.84 21.77
C SER A 317 -2.75 -6.30 21.61
N ALA A 318 -1.62 -6.66 22.21
CA ALA A 318 -1.15 -8.05 22.20
C ALA A 318 -2.17 -9.02 22.82
N ALA A 319 -2.90 -8.56 23.85
CA ALA A 319 -3.97 -9.34 24.48
C ALA A 319 -5.15 -9.61 23.52
N GLU A 320 -5.53 -8.62 22.70
CA GLU A 320 -6.57 -8.76 21.68
C GLU A 320 -6.12 -9.61 20.49
N LEU A 321 -4.82 -9.59 20.18
CA LEU A 321 -4.24 -10.39 19.10
C LEU A 321 -4.03 -11.86 19.47
N LYS A 322 -3.88 -12.19 20.75
CA LYS A 322 -3.66 -13.58 21.16
C LYS A 322 -4.76 -14.54 20.65
N PRO A 323 -6.06 -14.26 20.80
CA PRO A 323 -7.13 -15.07 20.20
C PRO A 323 -7.03 -15.22 18.67
N LEU A 324 -6.67 -14.13 17.97
CA LEU A 324 -6.50 -14.14 16.52
C LEU A 324 -5.30 -15.01 16.11
N ILE A 325 -4.19 -14.93 16.86
CA ILE A 325 -3.04 -15.84 16.69
C ILE A 325 -3.47 -17.28 16.93
N ASP A 326 -4.22 -17.56 18.00
CA ASP A 326 -4.67 -18.91 18.34
C ASP A 326 -5.48 -19.55 17.18
N GLU A 327 -6.32 -18.75 16.50
CA GLU A 327 -7.14 -19.11 15.34
C GLU A 327 -6.31 -19.33 14.06
N TYR A 328 -5.50 -18.33 13.68
CA TYR A 328 -4.89 -18.29 12.34
C TYR A 328 -3.54 -19.01 12.24
N TYR A 329 -2.83 -19.22 13.35
CA TYR A 329 -1.45 -19.75 13.36
C TYR A 329 -1.29 -21.08 12.59
N CYS A 330 -2.29 -21.97 12.68
CA CYS A 330 -2.22 -23.30 12.09
C CYS A 330 -2.64 -23.36 10.62
N ARG A 331 -2.96 -22.23 9.99
CA ARG A 331 -3.23 -22.17 8.55
C ARG A 331 -1.94 -22.49 7.77
N GLU A 332 -2.08 -23.15 6.63
CA GLU A 332 -0.96 -23.72 5.88
C GLU A 332 0.04 -22.66 5.40
N ASN A 333 -0.49 -21.52 4.95
CA ASN A 333 0.28 -20.39 4.45
C ASN A 333 0.57 -19.33 5.51
N PHE A 334 0.20 -19.51 6.79
CA PHE A 334 0.42 -18.49 7.81
C PHE A 334 1.91 -18.10 7.89
N GLY A 335 2.16 -16.80 7.77
CA GLY A 335 3.48 -16.19 7.61
C GLY A 335 3.91 -15.30 8.77
N GLY A 336 3.22 -15.39 9.91
CA GLY A 336 3.53 -14.57 11.07
C GLY A 336 2.90 -13.17 10.99
N PHE A 337 3.62 -12.17 11.48
CA PHE A 337 3.13 -10.80 11.60
C PHE A 337 4.05 -9.80 10.91
N MET A 338 3.46 -8.71 10.45
CA MET A 338 4.17 -7.50 10.04
C MET A 338 3.67 -6.34 10.90
N ILE A 339 4.56 -5.43 11.31
CA ILE A 339 4.22 -4.29 12.15
C ILE A 339 4.69 -3.00 11.48
N TRP A 340 3.74 -2.07 11.31
CA TRP A 340 3.99 -0.68 10.93
C TRP A 340 4.01 0.20 12.19
N ASP A 341 5.15 0.64 12.69
CA ASP A 341 6.54 0.38 12.29
C ASP A 341 7.40 0.02 13.52
N ALA A 342 8.70 -0.26 13.32
CA ALA A 342 9.65 -0.64 14.36
C ALA A 342 9.77 0.40 15.49
N VAL A 343 9.73 1.69 15.15
CA VAL A 343 9.84 2.80 16.12
C VAL A 343 8.59 2.88 16.98
N SER A 344 7.42 2.86 16.35
CA SER A 344 6.12 2.83 17.02
C SER A 344 5.98 1.62 17.94
N ALA A 345 6.32 0.44 17.44
CA ALA A 345 6.25 -0.81 18.19
C ALA A 345 7.27 -0.84 19.35
N GLY A 346 8.48 -0.33 19.13
CA GLY A 346 9.54 -0.24 20.14
C GLY A 346 9.22 0.72 21.29
N ASN A 347 8.48 1.79 20.99
CA ASN A 347 8.01 2.75 21.99
C ASN A 347 6.77 2.25 22.75
N ASN A 348 5.95 1.42 22.11
CA ASN A 348 4.79 0.80 22.72
C ASN A 348 5.21 -0.36 23.64
N LYS A 349 5.35 -0.07 24.93
CA LYS A 349 5.79 -1.04 25.94
C LYS A 349 4.64 -1.42 26.87
N ASP A 350 4.60 -2.70 27.26
CA ASP A 350 3.72 -3.13 28.35
C ASP A 350 4.23 -2.63 29.72
N LYS A 351 3.47 -2.96 30.78
CA LYS A 351 3.82 -2.63 32.16
C LYS A 351 5.15 -3.22 32.65
N HIS A 352 5.74 -4.17 31.92
CA HIS A 352 7.02 -4.80 32.21
C HIS A 352 8.17 -4.23 31.36
N GLY A 353 7.89 -3.25 30.49
CA GLY A 353 8.87 -2.69 29.58
C GLY A 353 9.08 -3.51 28.30
N THR A 354 8.27 -4.55 28.07
CA THR A 354 8.34 -5.41 26.88
C THR A 354 7.79 -4.65 25.68
N THR A 355 8.59 -4.47 24.63
CA THR A 355 8.16 -3.80 23.40
C THR A 355 7.06 -4.57 22.70
N PHE A 356 6.28 -3.89 21.85
CA PHE A 356 5.14 -4.51 21.20
C PHE A 356 5.55 -5.65 20.25
N GLN A 357 6.62 -5.47 19.47
CA GLN A 357 7.18 -6.54 18.63
C GLN A 357 7.61 -7.76 19.47
N ALA A 358 8.21 -7.56 20.65
CA ALA A 358 8.58 -8.64 21.56
C ALA A 358 7.33 -9.37 22.11
N GLN A 359 6.28 -8.62 22.45
CA GLN A 359 5.00 -9.22 22.87
C GLN A 359 4.41 -10.12 21.77
N ILE A 360 4.40 -9.66 20.50
CA ILE A 360 3.92 -10.46 19.37
C ILE A 360 4.80 -11.70 19.15
N LYS A 361 6.13 -11.54 19.14
CA LYS A 361 7.07 -12.67 19.00
C LYS A 361 6.84 -13.73 20.08
N ASN A 362 6.69 -13.29 21.33
CA ASN A 362 6.43 -14.18 22.47
C ASN A 362 5.09 -14.93 22.32
N LEU A 363 4.03 -14.27 21.83
CA LEU A 363 2.75 -14.94 21.58
C LEU A 363 2.86 -16.00 20.48
N LEU A 364 3.60 -15.73 19.41
CA LEU A 364 3.82 -16.68 18.32
C LEU A 364 4.63 -17.90 18.78
N LEU A 365 5.72 -17.68 19.52
CA LEU A 365 6.53 -18.77 20.09
C LEU A 365 5.74 -19.59 21.12
N ALA A 366 4.93 -18.94 21.95
CA ALA A 366 4.04 -19.64 22.89
C ALA A 366 2.96 -20.46 22.15
N ARG A 367 2.48 -19.98 20.99
CA ARG A 367 1.54 -20.73 20.16
C ARG A 367 2.20 -21.91 19.47
N GLU A 368 3.43 -21.73 18.96
CA GLU A 368 4.26 -22.79 18.38
C GLU A 368 4.47 -23.93 19.37
N ALA A 369 4.84 -23.60 20.61
CA ALA A 369 5.08 -24.60 21.66
C ALA A 369 3.85 -25.46 21.98
N LYS A 370 2.63 -24.96 21.70
CA LYS A 370 1.39 -25.76 21.84
C LYS A 370 1.14 -26.69 20.65
N GLY A 371 1.80 -26.45 19.51
CA GLY A 371 1.61 -27.19 18.27
C GLY A 371 0.25 -26.95 17.60
N CYS A 372 0.10 -27.54 16.41
CA CYS A 372 -1.18 -27.62 15.71
C CYS A 372 -1.78 -29.02 15.93
N ALA A 373 -3.09 -29.08 16.16
CA ALA A 373 -3.77 -30.36 16.22
C ALA A 373 -3.54 -31.12 14.90
N ALA A 374 -3.19 -32.41 15.00
CA ALA A 374 -3.01 -33.24 13.82
C ALA A 374 -4.32 -33.26 13.02
N LYS A 375 -4.26 -32.89 11.74
CA LYS A 375 -5.37 -33.07 10.80
C LYS A 375 -5.73 -34.57 10.83
N PRO A 376 -7.00 -34.97 10.98
CA PRO A 376 -7.34 -36.38 10.88
C PRO A 376 -6.95 -36.86 9.48
N THR A 377 -5.96 -37.77 9.42
CA THR A 377 -5.59 -38.47 8.20
C THR A 377 -6.80 -39.31 7.80
N SER A 378 -7.58 -38.84 6.83
CA SER A 378 -8.64 -39.64 6.22
C SER A 378 -7.96 -40.73 5.40
N THR A 379 -7.88 -41.94 5.98
CA THR A 379 -7.63 -43.16 5.23
C THR A 379 -8.77 -43.31 4.24
N ALA A 380 -8.48 -43.09 2.96
CA ALA A 380 -9.45 -43.29 1.88
C ALA A 380 -9.86 -44.77 1.84
N VAL A 381 -11.07 -45.05 2.34
CA VAL A 381 -11.75 -46.32 2.07
C VAL A 381 -12.47 -46.15 0.75
N THR A 382 -11.95 -46.81 -0.27
CA THR A 382 -12.55 -46.91 -1.60
C THR A 382 -13.89 -47.64 -1.51
N SER A 383 -15.00 -46.93 -1.66
CA SER A 383 -16.30 -47.54 -1.92
C SER A 383 -16.87 -47.03 -3.25
N THR A 384 -16.88 -47.93 -4.21
CA THR A 384 -17.47 -47.79 -5.54
C THR A 384 -18.99 -47.97 -5.47
N THR A 385 -19.78 -46.98 -5.88
CA THR A 385 -21.15 -47.21 -6.36
C THR A 385 -21.64 -46.14 -7.36
N SER A 386 -21.76 -46.59 -8.61
CA SER A 386 -22.81 -46.36 -9.62
C SER A 386 -23.54 -45.01 -9.74
N LYS A 387 -23.34 -44.35 -10.89
CA LYS A 387 -24.17 -43.29 -11.47
C LYS A 387 -25.59 -43.78 -11.83
N LYS A 388 -26.57 -42.89 -11.71
CA LYS A 388 -27.79 -42.87 -12.54
C LYS A 388 -28.20 -41.40 -12.82
N PRO A 389 -28.57 -41.03 -14.07
CA PRO A 389 -28.85 -39.65 -14.45
C PRO A 389 -30.36 -39.35 -14.41
N THR A 390 -30.73 -38.10 -14.11
CA THR A 390 -32.08 -37.59 -14.38
C THR A 390 -32.00 -36.16 -14.91
N SER A 391 -32.58 -35.98 -16.10
CA SER A 391 -32.79 -34.74 -16.87
C SER A 391 -34.13 -34.10 -16.49
N THR A 392 -34.23 -32.76 -16.52
CA THR A 392 -35.38 -31.90 -16.92
C THR A 392 -35.23 -30.51 -16.28
N LYS A 393 -35.68 -29.37 -16.80
CA LYS A 393 -36.06 -28.84 -18.13
C LYS A 393 -36.28 -27.34 -17.85
N GLU A 394 -35.75 -26.48 -18.71
CA GLU A 394 -35.88 -25.03 -18.65
C GLU A 394 -37.29 -24.56 -19.11
N PRO A 395 -37.79 -23.40 -18.63
CA PRO A 395 -38.76 -22.63 -19.38
C PRO A 395 -38.24 -21.23 -19.75
N ILE A 396 -38.41 -20.94 -21.04
CA ILE A 396 -38.26 -19.67 -21.75
C ILE A 396 -39.42 -18.73 -21.38
N ILE A 397 -39.16 -17.45 -21.10
CA ILE A 397 -40.12 -16.34 -21.31
C ILE A 397 -39.42 -15.14 -21.97
N THR A 398 -40.13 -14.60 -22.95
CA THR A 398 -39.85 -13.56 -23.94
C THR A 398 -40.16 -12.13 -23.46
N GLY A 399 -39.43 -11.14 -23.98
CA GLY A 399 -40.02 -9.86 -24.44
C GLY A 399 -39.53 -8.55 -23.78
N PRO A 400 -39.42 -7.44 -24.54
CA PRO A 400 -38.59 -6.27 -24.20
C PRO A 400 -39.39 -5.09 -23.61
N HIS A 401 -38.73 -4.20 -22.85
CA HIS A 401 -39.31 -2.88 -22.53
C HIS A 401 -38.33 -1.74 -22.80
N ALA A 402 -38.85 -0.80 -23.60
CA ALA A 402 -38.21 0.37 -24.15
C ALA A 402 -38.10 1.53 -23.15
N THR A 403 -37.17 2.42 -23.47
CA THR A 403 -36.83 3.69 -22.84
C THR A 403 -37.87 4.79 -23.12
N GLY A 404 -38.10 5.68 -22.14
CA GLY A 404 -38.86 6.92 -22.29
C GLY A 404 -38.73 7.82 -21.05
N PRO A 405 -38.61 9.15 -21.20
CA PRO A 405 -38.19 10.07 -20.13
C PRO A 405 -39.38 10.64 -19.33
N ILE A 406 -39.18 10.99 -18.07
CA ILE A 406 -40.16 11.73 -17.27
C ILE A 406 -39.50 12.96 -16.65
N ASP A 407 -39.89 14.11 -17.20
CA ASP A 407 -39.78 15.44 -16.63
C ASP A 407 -40.88 15.70 -15.58
N SER A 408 -40.64 16.71 -14.73
CA SER A 408 -41.57 17.46 -13.87
C SER A 408 -41.77 17.01 -12.40
N PHE A 409 -41.37 17.92 -11.49
CA PHE A 409 -41.76 17.94 -10.08
C PHE A 409 -42.96 18.89 -9.87
N PRO A 410 -43.97 18.53 -9.07
CA PRO A 410 -45.00 19.46 -8.65
C PRO A 410 -44.62 20.24 -7.39
N THR A 411 -44.92 21.53 -7.39
CA THR A 411 -44.82 22.50 -6.29
C THR A 411 -46.12 22.53 -5.48
N LYS A 412 -46.04 22.61 -4.14
CA LYS A 412 -46.87 23.47 -3.25
C LYS A 412 -46.51 23.29 -1.75
N PRO A 413 -46.81 24.28 -0.88
CA PRO A 413 -45.96 24.68 0.23
C PRO A 413 -46.54 24.34 1.61
N GLY A 414 -45.68 23.88 2.52
CA GLY A 414 -45.98 23.71 3.95
C GLY A 414 -45.05 24.57 4.78
N HIS A 415 -45.63 25.58 5.43
CA HIS A 415 -44.99 26.58 6.27
C HIS A 415 -44.73 26.07 7.70
N TRP A 416 -43.48 26.25 8.19
CA TRP A 416 -43.06 26.90 9.45
C TRP A 416 -41.87 26.20 10.11
N GLY A 417 -40.79 26.97 10.23
CA GLY A 417 -39.57 26.66 10.95
C GLY A 417 -38.44 27.50 10.35
N ASN A 418 -38.22 28.70 10.88
CA ASN A 418 -37.16 29.60 10.45
C ASN A 418 -35.80 28.89 10.50
N SER A 419 -35.31 28.45 9.34
CA SER A 419 -33.91 28.10 9.11
C SER A 419 -33.39 29.01 8.00
N THR A 420 -32.40 29.83 8.31
CA THR A 420 -31.55 30.51 7.32
C THR A 420 -30.60 29.48 6.71
N ASP A 421 -31.11 28.53 5.94
CA ASP A 421 -30.29 27.64 5.14
C ASP A 421 -30.15 28.19 3.71
N SER A 422 -28.90 28.38 3.29
CA SER A 422 -28.56 28.85 1.95
C SER A 422 -28.90 27.77 0.90
N PRO A 423 -29.42 28.13 -0.29
CA PRO A 423 -29.65 27.15 -1.35
C PRO A 423 -28.32 26.53 -1.77
N THR A 424 -28.31 25.22 -1.99
CA THR A 424 -27.10 24.48 -2.39
C THR A 424 -27.33 23.85 -3.76
N LEU A 425 -26.31 23.96 -4.63
CA LEU A 425 -26.29 23.33 -5.95
C LEU A 425 -25.24 22.22 -5.94
N THR A 426 -25.65 21.06 -6.41
CA THR A 426 -24.81 19.85 -6.49
C THR A 426 -24.48 19.60 -7.96
N SER A 427 -23.19 19.52 -8.27
CA SER A 427 -22.70 19.18 -9.62
C SER A 427 -22.00 17.84 -9.58
N THR A 428 -22.44 16.90 -10.40
CA THR A 428 -21.90 15.54 -10.45
C THR A 428 -21.16 15.35 -11.77
N ILE A 429 -19.89 14.98 -11.72
CA ILE A 429 -19.10 14.67 -12.92
C ILE A 429 -19.06 13.14 -13.07
N LEU A 430 -19.56 12.67 -14.22
CA LEU A 430 -19.64 11.26 -14.57
C LEU A 430 -18.60 10.96 -15.65
N ARG A 431 -17.81 9.91 -15.46
CA ARG A 431 -16.89 9.37 -16.46
C ARG A 431 -17.56 8.17 -17.12
N THR A 432 -17.70 8.23 -18.45
CA THR A 432 -18.31 7.14 -19.23
C THR A 432 -17.21 6.42 -20.01
N THR A 433 -17.07 5.12 -19.80
CA THR A 433 -16.11 4.25 -20.50
C THR A 433 -16.89 3.32 -21.42
N VAL A 434 -16.52 3.29 -22.69
CA VAL A 434 -17.18 2.48 -23.71
C VAL A 434 -16.18 1.45 -24.23
N TYR A 435 -16.52 0.16 -24.15
CA TYR A 435 -15.65 -0.92 -24.62
C TYR A 435 -16.44 -2.01 -25.33
N THR A 436 -15.77 -2.75 -26.21
CA THR A 436 -16.38 -3.85 -26.97
C THR A 436 -16.08 -5.18 -26.29
N VAL A 437 -17.09 -6.03 -26.13
CA VAL A 437 -16.92 -7.36 -25.52
C VAL A 437 -16.17 -8.26 -26.51
N THR A 438 -14.91 -8.58 -26.21
CA THR A 438 -14.01 -9.34 -27.11
C THR A 438 -13.93 -10.82 -26.79
N SER A 439 -14.34 -11.25 -25.60
CA SER A 439 -14.45 -12.66 -25.21
C SER A 439 -15.35 -12.82 -23.97
N CYS A 440 -15.92 -14.01 -23.77
CA CYS A 440 -16.56 -14.38 -22.50
C CYS A 440 -16.12 -15.78 -22.08
N ALA A 441 -16.29 -16.09 -20.79
CA ALA A 441 -16.06 -17.42 -20.24
C ALA A 441 -17.05 -18.46 -20.82
N PRO A 442 -16.67 -19.76 -20.89
CA PRO A 442 -17.51 -20.82 -21.48
C PRO A 442 -18.85 -21.05 -20.78
N THR A 443 -19.03 -20.49 -19.59
CA THR A 443 -20.25 -20.57 -18.77
C THR A 443 -21.23 -19.43 -19.03
N VAL A 444 -20.85 -18.42 -19.84
CA VAL A 444 -21.72 -17.29 -20.20
C VAL A 444 -22.58 -17.67 -21.40
N THR A 445 -23.77 -18.18 -21.14
CA THR A 445 -24.81 -18.34 -22.17
C THR A 445 -25.30 -16.95 -22.61
N ASN A 446 -25.18 -16.65 -23.91
CA ASN A 446 -25.49 -15.35 -24.56
C ASN A 446 -24.47 -14.21 -24.33
N CYS A 447 -23.18 -14.51 -24.50
CA CYS A 447 -22.14 -13.48 -24.55
C CYS A 447 -22.37 -12.49 -25.72
N PRO A 448 -22.46 -11.18 -25.48
CA PRO A 448 -22.69 -10.18 -26.52
C PRO A 448 -21.37 -9.82 -27.24
N LEU A 449 -20.71 -10.82 -27.82
CA LEU A 449 -19.44 -10.66 -28.53
C LEU A 449 -19.58 -9.62 -29.65
N GLY A 450 -18.71 -8.61 -29.62
CA GLY A 450 -18.72 -7.54 -30.62
C GLY A 450 -19.71 -6.40 -30.35
N HIS A 451 -20.54 -6.47 -29.31
CA HIS A 451 -21.36 -5.33 -28.89
C HIS A 451 -20.55 -4.33 -28.07
N VAL A 452 -20.93 -3.07 -28.23
CA VAL A 452 -20.37 -1.92 -27.52
C VAL A 452 -21.15 -1.74 -26.21
N THR A 453 -20.47 -1.96 -25.09
CA THR A 453 -21.00 -1.76 -23.74
C THR A 453 -20.50 -0.43 -23.18
N THR A 454 -21.37 0.30 -22.49
CA THR A 454 -21.08 1.61 -21.90
C THR A 454 -21.21 1.53 -20.39
N ASP A 455 -20.11 1.73 -19.67
CA ASP A 455 -20.08 1.82 -18.20
C ASP A 455 -19.90 3.27 -17.76
N THR A 456 -20.80 3.76 -16.92
CA THR A 456 -20.74 5.12 -16.37
C THR A 456 -20.35 5.05 -14.91
N ILE A 457 -19.21 5.64 -14.57
CA ILE A 457 -18.64 5.69 -13.22
C ILE A 457 -18.69 7.14 -12.74
N THR A 458 -19.24 7.37 -11.55
CA THR A 458 -19.25 8.69 -10.92
C THR A 458 -17.86 9.01 -10.39
N ASP A 459 -17.21 10.02 -10.93
CA ASP A 459 -15.82 10.33 -10.60
C ASP A 459 -15.76 11.12 -9.28
N TYR A 460 -16.53 12.22 -9.20
CA TYR A 460 -16.73 12.94 -7.95
C TYR A 460 -17.93 13.91 -8.04
N THR A 461 -18.50 14.21 -6.88
CA THR A 461 -19.59 15.16 -6.71
C THR A 461 -19.08 16.35 -5.92
N THR A 462 -19.21 17.55 -6.48
CA THR A 462 -18.84 18.78 -5.77
C THR A 462 -20.08 19.49 -5.24
N TRP A 463 -19.93 20.07 -4.06
CA TRP A 463 -20.97 20.82 -3.36
C TRP A 463 -20.43 22.20 -3.00
N CYS A 464 -21.19 23.23 -3.36
CA CYS A 464 -20.85 24.61 -3.05
C CYS A 464 -21.97 25.25 -2.22
N PRO A 465 -21.69 25.66 -0.97
CA PRO A 465 -22.59 26.52 -0.21
C PRO A 465 -22.42 27.98 -0.65
N GLY A 466 -23.51 28.60 -1.12
CA GLY A 466 -23.52 30.00 -1.51
C GLY A 466 -24.69 30.34 -2.43
N LYS A 467 -24.86 31.61 -2.79
CA LYS A 467 -25.84 32.08 -3.78
C LYS A 467 -25.15 32.28 -5.14
N PRO A 468 -25.01 31.26 -6.00
CA PRO A 468 -24.35 31.43 -7.29
C PRO A 468 -25.24 32.20 -8.27
N THR A 469 -24.63 33.10 -9.03
CA THR A 469 -25.25 33.76 -10.18
C THR A 469 -24.88 32.99 -11.45
N ILE A 470 -25.86 32.52 -12.20
CA ILE A 470 -25.64 31.78 -13.46
C ILE A 470 -25.64 32.78 -14.60
N THR A 471 -24.56 32.86 -15.37
CA THR A 471 -24.48 33.67 -16.60
C THR A 471 -24.27 32.74 -17.79
N ALA A 472 -25.13 32.85 -18.81
CA ALA A 472 -24.98 32.11 -20.05
C ALA A 472 -23.78 32.64 -20.87
N VAL A 473 -23.07 31.75 -21.59
CA VAL A 473 -21.92 32.10 -22.42
C VAL A 473 -22.38 32.90 -23.66
N PRO A 474 -21.72 34.02 -24.02
CA PRO A 474 -22.04 34.78 -25.22
C PRO A 474 -21.53 34.05 -26.47
N THR A 475 -22.34 34.06 -27.54
CA THR A 475 -22.13 33.29 -28.78
C THR A 475 -21.26 34.00 -29.83
N THR A 476 -20.53 35.05 -29.47
CA THR A 476 -19.72 35.84 -30.43
C THR A 476 -18.33 36.16 -29.90
N THR A 477 -17.36 36.21 -30.83
CA THR A 477 -15.90 36.24 -30.65
C THR A 477 -15.33 37.53 -30.05
N GLY A 478 -15.88 38.01 -28.93
CA GLY A 478 -15.35 39.17 -28.20
C GLY A 478 -15.82 39.19 -26.75
N GLY A 479 -15.20 38.39 -25.87
CA GLY A 479 -15.51 38.38 -24.43
C GLY A 479 -14.77 39.50 -23.68
N ALA A 480 -15.53 40.27 -22.89
CA ALA A 480 -15.01 41.35 -22.06
C ALA A 480 -14.00 40.87 -21.00
N LYS A 481 -12.94 41.66 -20.77
CA LYS A 481 -11.87 41.41 -19.81
C LYS A 481 -12.41 41.50 -18.36
N PRO A 482 -12.15 40.52 -17.48
CA PRO A 482 -12.60 40.56 -16.08
C PRO A 482 -11.93 41.71 -15.32
N THR A 483 -12.70 42.44 -14.51
CA THR A 483 -12.23 43.57 -13.68
C THR A 483 -11.74 43.15 -12.28
N LYS A 484 -11.68 41.86 -11.96
CA LYS A 484 -11.09 41.31 -10.72
C LYS A 484 -10.41 39.95 -10.96
N PRO A 485 -9.36 39.60 -10.19
CA PRO A 485 -8.73 38.28 -10.28
C PRO A 485 -9.65 37.21 -9.71
N GLY A 486 -9.98 36.20 -10.52
CA GLY A 486 -10.78 35.05 -10.12
C GLY A 486 -10.27 33.78 -10.83
N LYS A 487 -10.47 32.61 -10.23
CA LYS A 487 -10.14 31.32 -10.85
C LYS A 487 -11.33 30.83 -11.67
N ALA A 488 -11.13 30.68 -12.98
CA ALA A 488 -12.13 30.11 -13.87
C ALA A 488 -12.14 28.58 -13.75
N SER A 489 -13.31 27.97 -13.56
CA SER A 489 -13.52 26.54 -13.72
C SER A 489 -14.31 26.31 -15.01
N THR A 490 -13.72 25.57 -15.96
CA THR A 490 -14.32 25.29 -17.26
C THR A 490 -14.58 23.80 -17.39
N VAL A 491 -15.82 23.43 -17.68
CA VAL A 491 -16.22 22.02 -17.88
C VAL A 491 -16.08 21.67 -19.35
N TYR A 492 -15.27 20.64 -19.62
CA TYR A 492 -15.06 20.09 -20.95
C TYR A 492 -15.87 18.81 -21.15
N THR A 493 -16.43 18.62 -22.35
CA THR A 493 -16.99 17.34 -22.76
C THR A 493 -16.24 16.81 -23.98
N THR A 494 -16.07 15.49 -24.03
CA THR A 494 -15.47 14.75 -25.14
C THR A 494 -16.57 13.99 -25.87
N ILE A 495 -16.77 14.29 -27.15
CA ILE A 495 -17.75 13.58 -27.99
C ILE A 495 -17.00 12.63 -28.91
N ILE A 496 -17.35 11.34 -28.89
CA ILE A 496 -16.75 10.30 -29.73
C ILE A 496 -17.79 9.86 -30.77
N TYR A 497 -17.41 9.88 -32.05
CA TYR A 497 -18.26 9.41 -33.15
C TYR A 497 -17.67 8.15 -33.78
N THR A 498 -18.54 7.23 -34.20
CA THR A 498 -18.18 6.11 -35.08
C THR A 498 -18.57 6.48 -36.51
N VAL A 499 -17.61 6.47 -37.44
CA VAL A 499 -17.87 6.79 -38.85
C VAL A 499 -18.59 5.62 -39.50
N THR A 500 -19.89 5.77 -39.77
CA THR A 500 -20.74 4.71 -40.33
C THR A 500 -20.96 4.84 -41.84
N ALA A 501 -20.65 6.00 -42.44
CA ALA A 501 -20.59 6.22 -43.90
C ALA A 501 -19.88 7.55 -44.22
N CYS A 502 -19.30 7.68 -45.42
CA CYS A 502 -18.82 8.97 -45.96
C CYS A 502 -19.52 9.33 -47.28
N PRO A 503 -19.57 10.63 -47.66
CA PRO A 503 -20.01 11.07 -48.99
C PRO A 503 -19.13 10.51 -50.12
N ALA A 504 -19.71 10.30 -51.31
CA ALA A 504 -19.06 9.66 -52.46
C ALA A 504 -17.81 10.39 -53.02
N THR A 505 -17.51 11.59 -52.51
CA THR A 505 -16.34 12.39 -52.91
C THR A 505 -15.12 12.17 -52.02
N VAL A 506 -15.22 11.35 -50.96
CA VAL A 506 -14.09 11.01 -50.07
C VAL A 506 -13.45 9.70 -50.56
N THR A 507 -12.31 9.79 -51.22
CA THR A 507 -11.45 8.64 -51.52
C THR A 507 -10.68 8.27 -50.26
N ASP A 508 -10.80 7.01 -49.80
CA ASP A 508 -10.26 6.41 -48.55
C ASP A 508 -11.08 6.63 -47.26
N CYS A 509 -12.40 6.45 -47.33
CA CYS A 509 -13.26 6.42 -46.15
C CYS A 509 -13.18 5.05 -45.41
N PRO A 510 -12.87 5.02 -44.11
CA PRO A 510 -12.86 3.78 -43.31
C PRO A 510 -14.28 3.40 -42.86
N ALA A 511 -15.24 3.35 -43.78
CA ALA A 511 -16.60 2.89 -43.48
C ALA A 511 -16.62 1.35 -43.45
N GLY A 512 -16.77 0.77 -42.25
CA GLY A 512 -17.00 -0.66 -42.07
C GLY A 512 -15.77 -1.50 -41.71
N GLU A 513 -14.57 -0.93 -41.66
CA GLU A 513 -13.41 -1.58 -41.04
C GLU A 513 -13.25 -1.13 -39.57
N LYS A 514 -12.88 -2.07 -38.69
CA LYS A 514 -12.60 -1.77 -37.28
C LYS A 514 -11.32 -0.94 -37.16
N THR A 515 -11.40 0.36 -37.43
CA THR A 515 -10.35 1.32 -37.10
C THR A 515 -10.70 2.04 -35.81
N THR A 516 -9.86 1.89 -34.79
CA THR A 516 -9.81 2.79 -33.63
C THR A 516 -9.15 4.10 -34.04
N GLN A 517 -9.89 4.98 -34.71
CA GLN A 517 -9.52 6.40 -34.75
C GLN A 517 -10.49 7.18 -33.86
N VAL A 518 -9.92 7.71 -32.77
CA VAL A 518 -10.60 8.61 -31.84
C VAL A 518 -10.45 10.02 -32.41
N VAL A 519 -11.51 10.59 -32.95
CA VAL A 519 -11.55 12.03 -33.22
C VAL A 519 -12.05 12.72 -31.96
N THR A 520 -11.13 13.21 -31.15
CA THR A 520 -11.43 13.96 -29.92
C THR A 520 -11.68 15.41 -30.28
N THR A 521 -12.91 15.90 -30.14
CA THR A 521 -13.18 17.36 -30.14
C THR A 521 -13.63 17.78 -28.76
N THR A 522 -12.84 18.66 -28.13
CA THR A 522 -13.13 19.20 -26.80
C THR A 522 -14.04 20.42 -26.93
N LYS A 523 -15.26 20.37 -26.37
CA LYS A 523 -16.17 21.52 -26.35
C LYS A 523 -16.40 21.99 -24.90
N ALA A 524 -16.20 23.29 -24.66
CA ALA A 524 -16.52 23.92 -23.38
C ALA A 524 -18.04 24.14 -23.28
N LEU A 525 -18.68 23.60 -22.23
CA LEU A 525 -20.14 23.70 -22.06
C LEU A 525 -20.56 24.97 -21.31
N TYR A 526 -19.79 25.41 -20.31
CA TYR A 526 -19.89 26.71 -19.66
C TYR A 526 -18.66 26.97 -18.79
N THR A 527 -18.43 28.24 -18.45
CA THR A 527 -17.34 28.69 -17.56
C THR A 527 -17.95 29.39 -16.37
N THR A 528 -17.61 28.95 -15.16
CA THR A 528 -18.07 29.58 -13.92
C THR A 528 -16.92 30.35 -13.29
N ILE A 529 -17.20 31.58 -12.83
CA ILE A 529 -16.25 32.45 -12.13
C ILE A 529 -16.72 32.56 -10.67
N CYS A 530 -15.86 32.18 -9.73
CA CYS A 530 -16.13 32.30 -8.30
C CYS A 530 -15.26 33.41 -7.69
N ASP A 531 -15.87 34.28 -6.88
CA ASP A 531 -15.14 35.31 -6.12
C ASP A 531 -14.49 34.72 -4.87
N GLU A 532 -13.26 35.16 -4.55
CA GLU A 532 -12.43 34.64 -3.46
C GLU A 532 -13.03 34.91 -2.07
N SER A 533 -13.72 33.92 -1.50
CA SER A 533 -13.80 33.73 -0.03
C SER A 533 -14.34 32.36 0.42
N THR A 534 -14.12 31.28 -0.33
CA THR A 534 -14.46 29.92 0.14
C THR A 534 -13.37 28.91 -0.18
N THR A 535 -12.88 28.25 0.88
CA THR A 535 -11.96 27.11 0.81
C THR A 535 -12.71 25.92 0.23
N ILE A 536 -12.23 25.40 -0.91
CA ILE A 536 -12.75 24.17 -1.51
C ILE A 536 -12.35 22.99 -0.60
N LYS A 537 -13.33 22.29 -0.04
CA LYS A 537 -13.10 20.98 0.59
C LYS A 537 -13.61 19.88 -0.34
N VAL A 538 -12.73 18.98 -0.71
CA VAL A 538 -13.03 17.78 -1.49
C VAL A 538 -13.35 16.65 -0.52
N TYR A 539 -14.47 15.96 -0.73
CA TYR A 539 -14.86 14.78 0.05
C TYR A 539 -15.23 13.64 -0.90
N THR A 540 -14.59 12.48 -0.72
CA THR A 540 -15.02 11.21 -1.33
C THR A 540 -16.27 10.72 -0.61
N THR A 541 -17.38 10.47 -1.31
CA THR A 541 -18.60 9.95 -0.69
C THR A 541 -18.64 8.41 -0.72
N PRO A 542 -18.96 7.75 0.41
CA PRO A 542 -19.32 6.32 0.45
C PRO A 542 -20.75 6.09 -0.06
N ALA A 543 -21.01 4.91 -0.63
CA ALA A 543 -22.36 4.44 -0.95
C ALA A 543 -23.21 4.25 0.34
N GLY A 544 -24.47 4.73 0.32
CA GLY A 544 -25.40 4.74 1.47
C GLY A 544 -25.78 3.36 2.02
N THR A 545 -26.31 3.23 3.24
CA THR A 545 -27.65 3.71 3.65
C THR A 545 -27.82 4.03 5.16
N GLY A 546 -28.46 5.16 5.46
CA GLY A 546 -29.57 5.29 6.44
C GLY A 546 -29.30 5.30 7.97
N GLY A 547 -29.31 6.49 8.58
CA GLY A 547 -29.57 6.68 10.03
C GLY A 547 -28.91 7.92 10.64
N LYS A 548 -29.70 8.83 11.23
CA LYS A 548 -29.33 10.17 11.74
C LYS A 548 -28.19 10.17 12.81
N PRO A 549 -27.29 11.17 12.82
CA PRO A 549 -26.35 11.42 13.91
C PRO A 549 -26.91 12.41 14.95
N ILE A 550 -26.59 12.17 16.23
CA ILE A 550 -26.74 13.12 17.36
C ILE A 550 -25.36 13.76 17.60
N GLY A 551 -25.35 15.06 17.92
CA GLY A 551 -24.16 15.92 18.13
C GLY A 551 -23.25 15.48 19.30
N THR A 552 -22.18 16.17 19.65
CA THR A 552 -21.88 17.62 19.67
C THR A 552 -20.37 17.84 19.76
N GLY A 553 -19.89 19.01 19.33
CA GLY A 553 -18.46 19.34 19.16
C GLY A 553 -17.60 19.53 20.42
N GLY A 554 -16.31 19.74 20.19
CA GLY A 554 -15.32 20.15 21.20
C GLY A 554 -13.93 20.41 20.60
N ALA A 555 -13.56 21.70 20.56
CA ALA A 555 -12.26 22.39 20.48
C ALA A 555 -11.00 21.75 19.83
N ILE A 556 -10.40 22.56 18.93
CA ILE A 556 -9.07 22.43 18.33
C ILE A 556 -8.03 23.15 19.22
N PRO A 557 -6.84 22.57 19.49
CA PRO A 557 -5.65 23.36 19.82
C PRO A 557 -4.83 23.65 18.55
N SER A 558 -4.55 24.93 18.33
CA SER A 558 -3.74 25.49 17.25
C SER A 558 -2.25 25.13 17.36
N GLN A 559 -1.63 24.75 16.23
CA GLN A 559 -0.17 24.78 16.03
C GLN A 559 0.13 25.67 14.81
N PRO A 560 0.99 26.71 14.93
CA PRO A 560 1.37 27.59 13.82
C PRO A 560 2.47 26.96 12.93
N PRO A 561 2.64 27.46 11.69
CA PRO A 561 3.48 26.84 10.66
C PRO A 561 4.98 27.02 10.90
N PHE A 562 5.76 25.96 10.65
CA PHE A 562 7.22 26.03 10.58
C PHE A 562 7.65 26.86 9.36
N ALA A 563 8.20 28.04 9.63
CA ALA A 563 8.93 28.85 8.66
C ALA A 563 10.43 28.51 8.75
N GLY A 564 11.05 28.28 7.60
CA GLY A 564 12.49 28.10 7.47
C GLY A 564 13.24 29.36 7.92
N GLY A 565 14.24 29.17 8.79
CA GLY A 565 15.12 30.23 9.25
C GLY A 565 16.58 29.82 9.10
N ALA A 566 17.27 30.45 8.15
CA ALA A 566 18.72 30.54 8.17
C ALA A 566 19.15 31.39 9.38
N GLY A 567 20.10 30.89 10.18
CA GLY A 567 20.61 31.59 11.37
C GLY A 567 22.12 31.39 11.52
N ARG A 568 22.86 32.49 11.40
CA ARG A 568 24.32 32.60 11.50
C ARG A 568 24.85 32.43 12.92
N VAL A 569 26.12 32.03 12.93
CA VAL A 569 27.18 32.08 13.94
C VAL A 569 27.14 33.23 14.96
N GLY A 570 27.38 32.87 16.23
CA GLY A 570 27.94 33.69 17.32
C GLY A 570 27.89 32.84 18.60
N GLY A 571 28.96 32.49 19.33
CA GLY A 571 30.27 33.11 19.51
C GLY A 571 30.31 33.81 20.87
N SER A 572 30.53 33.09 21.99
CA SER A 572 31.38 33.52 23.14
C SER A 572 31.30 32.61 24.38
N LEU A 573 32.48 32.08 24.74
CA LEU A 573 33.12 32.12 26.07
C LEU A 573 32.39 31.54 27.30
N PHE A 574 32.79 30.32 27.67
CA PHE A 574 33.31 30.05 29.02
C PHE A 574 34.58 29.20 28.89
N ALA A 575 35.67 29.68 29.49
CA ALA A 575 37.02 29.16 29.38
C ALA A 575 37.46 28.45 30.68
N ALA A 576 38.40 27.50 30.50
CA ALA A 576 39.38 26.95 31.47
C ALA A 576 38.81 26.15 32.67
N ALA A 577 39.36 25.02 33.12
CA ALA A 577 40.58 24.25 32.91
C ALA A 577 40.23 22.78 33.24
N VAL A 578 40.93 21.74 32.80
CA VAL A 578 42.13 21.19 33.46
C VAL A 578 42.78 20.19 32.51
N VAL A 579 44.10 20.32 32.43
CA VAL A 579 45.06 19.56 31.63
C VAL A 579 45.41 18.22 32.30
N ALA A 580 45.53 17.19 31.44
CA ALA A 580 46.36 15.98 31.54
C ALA A 580 46.41 15.18 32.84
N VAL A 581 46.00 13.91 32.76
CA VAL A 581 46.83 12.77 33.18
C VAL A 581 46.54 11.59 32.24
N PHE A 582 47.43 11.37 31.26
CA PHE A 582 47.65 10.08 30.62
C PHE A 582 48.98 9.55 31.16
N ALA A 583 48.93 8.49 31.95
CA ALA A 583 49.93 7.42 32.09
C ALA A 583 49.79 6.73 33.47
N LEU A 584 49.06 5.62 33.53
CA LEU A 584 49.64 4.30 33.77
C LEU A 584 48.53 3.23 33.73
N MET A 585 48.61 2.38 32.71
CA MET A 585 48.07 1.01 32.64
C MET A 585 46.61 0.77 33.05
N MET A 586 45.71 0.86 32.08
CA MET A 586 44.66 -0.13 31.77
C MET A 586 44.04 0.16 30.40
#